data_AF-A0A936W3Z8-F1
#
_entry.id   AF-A0A936W3Z8-F1
#
_cell.length_a   1.000
_cell.length_b   1.000
_cell.length_c   1.000
_cell.angle_alpha   90.00
_cell.angle_beta   90.00
_cell.angle_gamma   90.00
#
_symmetry.space_group_name_H-M   'P 1'
#
loop_
_entity.id
_entity.type
_entity.pdbx_description
1 polymer ?
#
loop_
_entity_poly.entity_id
_entity_poly.type
_entity_poly.pdbx_seq_one_letter_code
_entity_poly.pdbx_strand_id
1 'polypeptide(L)'
;MQRLNFTRFTALFLLMASLMMVTSCTPEDDPIQTEKSLVKDYDASVPLQWHQLFLEIDRYSPGYRPPAAARLLAYTNLAAYEAAVPGMPEYNSLVYEFPGLSLPSIDAGKQYNWPVCVSTAYANMFRYFYPHIRVSDAYKITALEDKLLDEYGATLALDVLERSKQFGFEIAQAVLLTVRQIRMDMRHIPIPNLPLTIHQL
;
A
#
# COMPACT_ATOMS: atom_id res chain seq x y z
N MET A 1 -30.84 -21.84 -48.63
CA MET A 1 -31.45 -21.26 -47.41
C MET A 1 -30.64 -21.47 -46.12
N GLN A 2 -29.46 -22.12 -46.11
CA GLN A 2 -28.67 -22.35 -44.88
C GLN A 2 -27.77 -21.18 -44.43
N ARG A 3 -27.36 -20.29 -45.36
CA ARG A 3 -26.42 -19.20 -45.05
C ARG A 3 -27.02 -18.08 -44.18
N LEU A 4 -28.34 -17.87 -44.23
CA LEU A 4 -29.02 -16.80 -43.48
C LEU A 4 -29.14 -17.12 -41.98
N ASN A 5 -29.15 -18.41 -41.61
CA ASN A 5 -29.24 -18.85 -40.23
C ASN A 5 -27.87 -18.76 -39.54
N PHE A 6 -26.77 -19.02 -40.27
CA PHE A 6 -25.41 -18.95 -39.73
C PHE A 6 -24.99 -17.51 -39.35
N THR A 7 -25.38 -16.50 -40.14
CA THR A 7 -25.17 -15.08 -39.81
C THR A 7 -26.01 -14.62 -38.61
N ARG A 8 -27.21 -15.18 -38.43
CA ARG A 8 -28.05 -14.89 -37.26
C ARG A 8 -27.49 -15.51 -35.97
N PHE A 9 -26.97 -16.73 -36.04
CA PHE A 9 -26.32 -17.39 -34.91
C PHE A 9 -25.01 -16.71 -34.50
N THR A 10 -24.19 -16.27 -35.47
CA THR A 10 -22.97 -15.50 -35.18
C THR A 10 -23.26 -14.12 -34.61
N ALA A 11 -24.29 -13.42 -35.11
CA ALA A 11 -24.73 -12.14 -34.53
C ALA A 11 -25.25 -12.30 -33.09
N LEU A 12 -26.04 -13.34 -32.81
CA LEU A 12 -26.53 -13.64 -31.45
C LEU A 12 -25.39 -14.02 -30.50
N PHE A 13 -24.38 -14.75 -30.99
CA PHE A 13 -23.21 -15.12 -30.20
C PHE A 13 -22.34 -13.89 -29.87
N LEU A 14 -22.14 -12.97 -30.82
CA LEU A 14 -21.43 -11.72 -30.59
C LEU A 14 -22.19 -10.79 -29.63
N LEU A 15 -23.52 -10.77 -29.69
CA LEU A 15 -24.36 -9.96 -28.81
C LEU A 15 -24.39 -10.53 -27.38
N MET A 16 -24.38 -11.86 -27.23
CA MET A 16 -24.25 -12.53 -25.93
C MET A 16 -22.84 -12.39 -25.32
N ALA A 17 -21.78 -12.48 -26.14
CA ALA A 17 -20.41 -12.25 -25.70
C ALA A 17 -20.16 -10.79 -25.28
N SER A 18 -20.78 -9.83 -25.98
CA SER A 18 -20.81 -8.42 -25.59
C SER A 18 -21.52 -8.23 -24.24
N LEU A 19 -22.62 -8.95 -23.99
CA LEU A 19 -23.36 -8.88 -22.73
C LEU A 19 -22.58 -9.49 -21.55
N MET A 20 -21.70 -10.46 -21.78
CA MET A 20 -20.82 -11.01 -20.73
C MET A 20 -19.67 -10.07 -20.33
N MET A 21 -19.33 -9.07 -21.15
CA MET A 21 -18.30 -8.08 -20.78
C MET A 21 -18.82 -7.00 -19.84
N VAL A 22 -20.15 -6.81 -19.74
CA VAL A 22 -20.74 -5.73 -18.93
C VAL A 22 -20.97 -6.13 -17.46
N THR A 23 -20.85 -7.41 -17.10
CA THR A 23 -21.10 -7.92 -15.74
C THR A 23 -19.85 -7.98 -14.86
N SER A 24 -18.70 -7.44 -15.27
CA SER A 24 -17.46 -7.48 -14.49
C SER A 24 -17.32 -6.35 -13.44
N CYS A 25 -18.33 -5.49 -13.31
CA CYS A 25 -18.38 -4.49 -12.25
C CYS A 25 -19.26 -5.00 -11.11
N THR A 26 -18.66 -5.65 -10.12
CA THR A 26 -19.27 -5.81 -8.79
C THR A 26 -18.85 -4.61 -7.95
N PRO A 27 -19.78 -3.77 -7.44
CA PRO A 27 -19.45 -2.75 -6.46
C PRO A 27 -18.92 -3.44 -5.19
N GLU A 28 -17.71 -3.11 -4.77
CA GLU A 28 -17.19 -3.45 -3.45
C GLU A 28 -17.57 -2.30 -2.50
N ASP A 29 -18.40 -2.60 -1.48
CA ASP A 29 -18.89 -1.63 -0.50
C ASP A 29 -17.84 -1.37 0.60
N ASP A 30 -16.66 -0.86 0.22
CA ASP A 30 -15.69 -0.37 1.20
C ASP A 30 -16.19 0.94 1.83
N PRO A 31 -15.99 1.16 3.14
CA PRO A 31 -16.36 2.41 3.77
C PRO A 31 -15.47 3.54 3.21
N ILE A 32 -16.06 4.37 2.36
CA ILE A 32 -15.42 5.56 1.77
C ILE A 32 -15.70 6.78 2.67
N GLN A 33 -14.71 7.66 2.86
CA GLN A 33 -14.95 8.92 3.55
C GLN A 33 -15.90 9.81 2.76
N THR A 34 -16.90 10.38 3.43
CA THR A 34 -17.81 11.38 2.86
C THR A 34 -17.03 12.50 2.16
N GLU A 35 -17.51 12.99 1.01
CA GLU A 35 -16.82 13.85 0.01
C GLU A 35 -16.10 15.12 0.52
N LYS A 36 -16.12 15.41 1.81
CA LYS A 36 -15.60 16.63 2.43
C LYS A 36 -14.07 16.65 2.64
N SER A 37 -13.35 15.55 2.38
CA SER A 37 -11.88 15.49 2.46
C SER A 37 -11.37 14.27 1.68
N LEU A 38 -11.12 14.42 0.38
CA LEU A 38 -10.60 13.36 -0.47
C LEU A 38 -9.09 13.47 -0.60
N VAL A 39 -8.41 12.37 -0.92
CA VAL A 39 -6.94 12.38 -1.12
C VAL A 39 -6.54 13.29 -2.27
N LYS A 40 -7.34 13.36 -3.33
CA LYS A 40 -7.10 14.22 -4.50
C LYS A 40 -7.06 15.72 -4.19
N ASP A 41 -7.53 16.12 -3.01
CA ASP A 41 -7.52 17.52 -2.57
C ASP A 41 -6.15 17.92 -1.99
N TYR A 42 -5.26 16.94 -1.76
CA TYR A 42 -3.89 17.14 -1.30
C TYR A 42 -2.91 16.96 -2.47
N ASP A 43 -1.76 17.62 -2.40
CA ASP A 43 -0.67 17.40 -3.34
C ASP A 43 0.16 16.15 -2.99
N ALA A 44 1.10 15.80 -3.86
CA ALA A 44 1.99 14.65 -3.67
C ALA A 44 3.18 14.91 -2.72
N SER A 45 3.18 16.00 -1.94
CA SER A 45 4.36 16.40 -1.17
C SER A 45 4.73 15.40 -0.07
N VAL A 46 3.77 14.78 0.61
CA VAL A 46 4.02 13.76 1.65
C VAL A 46 4.84 12.58 1.11
N PRO A 47 4.37 11.82 0.09
CA PRO A 47 5.15 10.70 -0.44
C PRO A 47 6.48 11.16 -1.05
N LEU A 48 6.53 12.33 -1.69
CA LEU A 48 7.78 12.88 -2.24
C LEU A 48 8.82 13.14 -1.16
N GLN A 49 8.43 13.73 -0.03
CA GLN A 49 9.34 14.00 1.09
C GLN A 49 9.86 12.70 1.74
N TRP A 50 8.99 11.70 1.92
CA TRP A 50 9.40 10.39 2.42
C TRP A 50 10.36 9.67 1.46
N HIS A 51 10.12 9.75 0.15
CA HIS A 51 11.03 9.19 -0.84
C HIS A 51 12.37 9.94 -0.94
N GLN A 52 12.37 11.26 -0.78
CA GLN A 52 13.60 12.03 -0.69
C GLN A 52 14.43 11.60 0.53
N LEU A 53 13.78 11.41 1.69
CA LEU A 53 14.44 10.91 2.89
C LEU A 53 14.98 9.49 2.70
N PHE A 54 14.22 8.60 2.05
CA PHE A 54 14.70 7.26 1.69
C PHE A 54 16.01 7.33 0.89
N LEU A 55 16.09 8.17 -0.14
CA LEU A 55 17.30 8.30 -0.97
C LEU A 55 18.52 8.77 -0.15
N GLU A 56 18.31 9.59 0.88
CA GLU A 56 19.37 10.04 1.78
C GLU A 56 19.84 8.93 2.72
N ILE A 57 18.90 8.22 3.36
CA ILE A 57 19.19 7.19 4.36
C ILE A 57 19.76 5.93 3.70
N ASP A 58 19.11 5.43 2.65
CA ASP A 58 19.42 4.14 2.03
C ASP A 58 20.85 4.12 1.47
N ARG A 59 21.28 5.24 0.89
CA ARG A 59 22.62 5.43 0.31
C ARG A 59 23.77 5.05 1.23
N TYR A 60 23.61 5.29 2.54
CA TYR A 60 24.65 5.05 3.55
C TYR A 60 24.29 3.93 4.53
N SER A 61 23.18 3.23 4.31
CA SER A 61 22.67 2.21 5.20
C SER A 61 23.41 0.87 5.01
N PRO A 62 24.13 0.36 6.03
CA PRO A 62 24.85 -0.90 5.91
C PRO A 62 23.90 -2.08 5.65
N GLY A 63 24.20 -2.90 4.65
CA GLY A 63 23.38 -4.08 4.32
C GLY A 63 22.16 -3.82 3.43
N TYR A 64 21.84 -2.56 3.11
CA TYR A 64 20.75 -2.20 2.19
C TYR A 64 21.27 -2.23 0.75
N ARG A 65 21.41 -3.46 0.23
CA ARG A 65 21.70 -3.73 -1.19
C ARG A 65 20.39 -3.75 -2.00
N PRO A 66 20.43 -3.70 -3.34
CA PRO A 66 19.23 -3.50 -4.16
C PRO A 66 18.01 -4.37 -3.78
N PRO A 67 18.14 -5.67 -3.44
CA PRO A 67 17.00 -6.48 -3.02
C PRO A 67 16.37 -6.05 -1.68
N ALA A 68 17.18 -5.61 -0.72
CA ALA A 68 16.69 -5.16 0.59
C ALA A 68 15.96 -3.81 0.48
N ALA A 69 16.54 -2.88 -0.28
CA ALA A 69 15.93 -1.59 -0.57
C ALA A 69 14.60 -1.73 -1.34
N ALA A 70 14.57 -2.61 -2.36
CA ALA A 70 13.35 -2.90 -3.11
C ALA A 70 12.24 -3.47 -2.20
N ARG A 71 12.58 -4.40 -1.30
CA ARG A 71 11.62 -4.95 -0.33
C ARG A 71 11.06 -3.89 0.60
N LEU A 72 11.92 -3.02 1.13
CA LEU A 72 11.50 -1.91 1.99
C LEU A 72 10.50 -1.02 1.26
N LEU A 73 10.84 -0.54 0.06
CA LEU A 73 9.98 0.35 -0.72
C LEU A 73 8.65 -0.30 -1.09
N ALA A 74 8.67 -1.57 -1.51
CA ALA A 74 7.46 -2.29 -1.91
C ALA A 74 6.42 -2.33 -0.77
N TYR A 75 6.82 -2.80 0.41
CA TYR A 75 5.89 -2.89 1.54
C TYR A 75 5.55 -1.53 2.14
N THR A 76 6.51 -0.60 2.14
CA THR A 76 6.27 0.75 2.67
C THR A 76 5.26 1.51 1.82
N ASN A 77 5.37 1.43 0.49
CA ASN A 77 4.42 2.06 -0.41
C ASN A 77 3.08 1.33 -0.44
N LEU A 78 3.04 0.02 -0.22
CA LEU A 78 1.78 -0.69 0.01
C LEU A 78 1.06 -0.13 1.26
N ALA A 79 1.75 -0.02 2.39
CA ALA A 79 1.16 0.56 3.60
C ALA A 79 0.70 2.01 3.40
N ALA A 80 1.51 2.84 2.74
CA ALA A 80 1.15 4.22 2.43
C ALA A 80 -0.08 4.32 1.50
N TYR A 81 -0.16 3.46 0.49
CA TYR A 81 -1.30 3.39 -0.42
C TYR A 81 -2.58 2.98 0.34
N GLU A 82 -2.53 1.90 1.11
CA GLU A 82 -3.67 1.43 1.89
C GLU A 82 -4.13 2.43 2.96
N ALA A 83 -3.20 3.24 3.50
CA ALA A 83 -3.55 4.32 4.42
C ALA A 83 -4.27 5.51 3.74
N ALA A 84 -4.21 5.62 2.41
CA ALA A 84 -4.85 6.66 1.61
C ALA A 84 -6.12 6.19 0.89
N VAL A 85 -6.19 4.90 0.50
CA VAL A 85 -7.27 4.33 -0.34
C VAL A 85 -8.69 4.68 0.13
N PRO A 86 -9.02 4.67 1.43
CA PRO A 86 -10.38 5.00 1.86
C PRO A 86 -10.83 6.45 1.51
N GLY A 87 -9.89 7.33 1.14
CA GLY A 87 -10.14 8.68 0.61
C GLY A 87 -9.96 8.81 -0.91
N MET A 88 -9.81 7.70 -1.62
CA MET A 88 -9.62 7.61 -3.07
C MET A 88 -10.75 6.78 -3.69
N PRO A 89 -11.98 7.32 -3.82
CA PRO A 89 -13.17 6.56 -4.26
C PRO A 89 -13.07 5.95 -5.67
N GLU A 90 -12.11 6.39 -6.48
CA GLU A 90 -11.84 5.87 -7.82
C GLU A 90 -10.80 4.74 -7.84
N TYR A 91 -10.28 4.34 -6.67
CA TYR A 91 -9.17 3.40 -6.51
C TYR A 91 -9.57 2.27 -5.55
N ASN A 92 -9.10 1.07 -5.86
CA ASN A 92 -9.39 -0.12 -5.06
C ASN A 92 -8.25 -0.42 -4.09
N SER A 93 -8.57 -1.02 -2.94
CA SER A 93 -7.56 -1.62 -2.09
C SER A 93 -6.80 -2.72 -2.84
N LEU A 94 -5.50 -2.84 -2.59
CA LEU A 94 -4.68 -3.94 -3.10
C LEU A 94 -4.71 -5.14 -2.16
N VAL A 95 -5.45 -5.10 -1.04
CA VAL A 95 -5.51 -6.19 -0.06
C VAL A 95 -5.82 -7.55 -0.68
N TYR A 96 -6.67 -7.59 -1.71
CA TYR A 96 -7.07 -8.81 -2.40
C TYR A 96 -5.94 -9.47 -3.22
N GLU A 97 -4.90 -8.70 -3.57
CA GLU A 97 -3.69 -9.20 -4.23
C GLU A 97 -2.67 -9.78 -3.24
N PHE A 98 -2.90 -9.62 -1.92
CA PHE A 98 -2.03 -10.10 -0.85
C PHE A 98 -2.76 -11.08 0.07
N PRO A 99 -2.82 -12.38 -0.28
CA PRO A 99 -3.46 -13.40 0.55
C PRO A 99 -2.93 -13.39 2.00
N GLY A 100 -3.85 -13.30 2.96
CA GLY A 100 -3.52 -13.26 4.38
C GLY A 100 -3.18 -11.87 4.94
N LEU A 101 -3.19 -10.82 4.11
CA LEU A 101 -3.22 -9.44 4.59
C LEU A 101 -4.66 -9.10 5.02
N SER A 102 -4.80 -8.58 6.23
CA SER A 102 -6.07 -8.06 6.75
C SER A 102 -5.82 -6.65 7.28
N LEU A 103 -6.59 -5.69 6.77
CA LEU A 103 -6.41 -4.27 7.05
C LEU A 103 -7.55 -3.76 7.95
N PRO A 104 -7.28 -2.78 8.84
CA PRO A 104 -8.34 -2.05 9.52
C PRO A 104 -9.21 -1.28 8.51
N SER A 105 -10.49 -1.13 8.83
CA SER A 105 -11.41 -0.26 8.08
C SER A 105 -11.56 1.08 8.79
N ILE A 106 -11.92 2.12 8.05
CA ILE A 106 -12.25 3.42 8.66
C ILE A 106 -13.60 3.38 9.39
N ASP A 107 -13.77 4.28 10.36
CA ASP A 107 -15.06 4.52 10.99
C ASP A 107 -16.00 5.26 10.02
N ALA A 108 -17.10 4.62 9.63
CA ALA A 108 -18.08 5.23 8.73
C ALA A 108 -18.59 6.58 9.25
N GLY A 109 -18.60 7.60 8.38
CA GLY A 109 -19.06 8.95 8.70
C GLY A 109 -18.12 9.76 9.61
N LYS A 110 -16.92 9.24 9.94
CA LYS A 110 -15.89 10.00 10.65
C LYS A 110 -14.91 10.64 9.68
N GLN A 111 -14.33 11.75 10.12
CA GLN A 111 -13.31 12.46 9.35
C GLN A 111 -11.92 11.92 9.66
N TYR A 112 -11.13 11.77 8.61
CA TYR A 112 -9.71 11.47 8.64
C TYR A 112 -8.94 12.55 7.87
N ASN A 113 -7.65 12.70 8.19
CA ASN A 113 -6.69 13.50 7.44
C ASN A 113 -5.67 12.56 6.78
N TRP A 114 -5.75 12.44 5.46
CA TRP A 114 -4.95 11.47 4.71
C TRP A 114 -3.44 11.73 4.76
N PRO A 115 -2.93 12.97 4.67
CA PRO A 115 -1.51 13.25 4.91
C PRO A 115 -1.00 12.70 6.25
N VAL A 116 -1.76 12.86 7.33
CA VAL A 116 -1.41 12.32 8.65
C VAL A 116 -1.43 10.79 8.64
N CYS A 117 -2.47 10.16 8.08
CA CYS A 117 -2.55 8.70 7.95
C CYS A 117 -1.33 8.13 7.20
N VAL A 118 -1.04 8.69 6.02
CA VAL A 118 0.03 8.26 5.12
C VAL A 118 1.40 8.51 5.76
N SER A 119 1.64 9.69 6.34
CA SER A 119 2.91 10.00 6.99
C SER A 119 3.19 9.08 8.19
N THR A 120 2.16 8.81 9.00
CA THR A 120 2.27 7.87 10.12
C THR A 120 2.60 6.46 9.63
N ALA A 121 1.97 6.01 8.54
CA ALA A 121 2.29 4.72 7.95
C ALA A 121 3.74 4.65 7.47
N TYR A 122 4.21 5.65 6.71
CA TYR A 122 5.61 5.74 6.27
C TYR A 122 6.60 5.68 7.43
N ALA A 123 6.40 6.49 8.46
CA ALA A 123 7.32 6.58 9.59
C ALA A 123 7.48 5.24 10.32
N ASN A 124 6.36 4.54 10.55
CA ASN A 124 6.37 3.22 11.19
C ASN A 124 7.06 2.15 10.32
N MET A 125 6.81 2.17 9.01
CA MET A 125 7.46 1.26 8.07
C MET A 125 8.98 1.51 7.99
N PHE A 126 9.42 2.77 7.90
CA PHE A 126 10.83 3.12 7.87
C PHE A 126 11.53 2.70 9.17
N ARG A 127 10.95 2.97 10.35
CA ARG A 127 11.52 2.55 11.64
C ARG A 127 11.70 1.04 11.73
N TYR A 128 10.72 0.27 11.24
CA TYR A 128 10.83 -1.19 11.22
C TYR A 128 11.91 -1.66 10.25
N PHE A 129 11.92 -1.11 9.03
CA PHE A 129 12.82 -1.56 8.00
C PHE A 129 14.24 -1.06 8.20
N TYR A 130 14.51 -0.03 9.00
CA TYR A 130 15.85 0.50 9.31
C TYR A 130 16.24 0.35 10.80
N PRO A 131 16.35 -0.87 11.34
CA PRO A 131 16.63 -1.07 12.77
C PRO A 131 18.08 -0.70 13.17
N HIS A 132 19.00 -0.59 12.21
CA HIS A 132 20.45 -0.44 12.45
C HIS A 132 21.08 0.65 11.57
N ILE A 133 20.38 1.77 11.39
CA ILE A 133 20.92 2.97 10.73
C ILE A 133 21.64 3.89 11.73
N ARG A 134 22.28 4.95 11.23
CA ARG A 134 22.91 5.96 12.09
C ARG A 134 21.84 6.65 12.94
N VAL A 135 22.19 7.02 14.17
CA VAL A 135 21.27 7.75 15.07
C VAL A 135 20.78 9.06 14.42
N SER A 136 21.65 9.75 13.67
CA SER A 136 21.28 10.95 12.91
C SER A 136 20.19 10.68 11.86
N ASP A 137 20.24 9.52 11.20
CA ASP A 137 19.29 9.15 10.16
C ASP A 137 17.96 8.70 10.78
N ALA A 138 18.00 7.99 11.91
CA ALA A 138 16.82 7.68 12.71
C ALA A 138 16.11 8.95 13.21
N TYR A 139 16.87 9.98 13.61
CA TYR A 139 16.31 11.27 13.98
C TYR A 139 15.61 11.96 12.81
N LYS A 140 16.15 11.86 11.58
CA LYS A 140 15.49 12.43 10.39
C LYS A 140 14.11 11.83 10.13
N ILE A 141 13.92 10.54 10.39
CA ILE A 141 12.60 9.88 10.28
C ILE A 141 11.60 10.53 11.23
N THR A 142 11.96 10.68 12.49
CA THR A 142 11.09 11.34 13.48
C THR A 142 10.86 12.81 13.16
N ALA A 143 11.91 13.55 12.78
CA ALA A 143 11.80 14.95 12.43
C ALA A 143 10.90 15.19 11.20
N LEU A 144 10.92 14.29 10.21
CA LEU A 144 10.04 14.38 9.06
C LEU A 144 8.58 14.07 9.44
N GLU A 145 8.35 13.04 10.26
CA GLU A 145 7.00 12.75 10.77
C GLU A 145 6.45 13.94 11.56
N ASP A 146 7.22 14.48 12.51
CA ASP A 146 6.82 15.64 13.32
C ASP A 146 6.53 16.86 12.46
N LYS A 147 7.40 17.17 11.47
CA LYS A 147 7.18 18.27 10.52
C LYS A 147 5.84 18.12 9.78
N LEU A 148 5.55 16.92 9.26
CA LEU A 148 4.33 16.66 8.51
C LEU A 148 3.10 16.66 9.43
N LEU A 149 3.24 16.20 10.69
CA LEU A 149 2.19 16.31 11.70
C LEU A 149 1.88 17.77 12.04
N ASP A 150 2.89 18.63 12.15
CA ASP A 150 2.68 20.06 12.36
C ASP A 150 2.00 20.70 11.15
N GLU A 151 2.45 20.37 9.93
CA GLU A 151 1.93 20.95 8.68
C GLU A 151 0.46 20.57 8.42
N TYR A 152 0.11 19.30 8.62
CA TYR A 152 -1.23 18.78 8.28
C TYR A 152 -2.15 18.59 9.50
N GLY A 153 -1.60 18.61 10.71
CA GLY A 153 -2.32 18.32 11.96
C GLY A 153 -2.61 19.53 12.83
N ALA A 154 -1.87 20.65 12.71
CA ALA A 154 -1.96 21.77 13.65
C ALA A 154 -3.36 22.44 13.74
N THR A 155 -4.17 22.35 12.68
CA THR A 155 -5.51 22.95 12.63
C THR A 155 -6.64 21.92 12.81
N LEU A 156 -6.30 20.64 12.96
CA LEU A 156 -7.29 19.58 13.12
C LEU A 156 -7.84 19.54 14.54
N ALA A 157 -9.10 19.11 14.66
CA ALA A 157 -9.63 18.69 15.95
C ALA A 157 -8.83 17.49 16.47
N LEU A 158 -8.58 17.45 17.79
CA LEU A 158 -7.72 16.44 18.41
C LEU A 158 -8.20 15.00 18.12
N ASP A 159 -9.51 14.78 18.07
CA ASP A 159 -10.08 13.47 17.78
C ASP A 159 -9.85 13.03 16.31
N VAL A 160 -9.82 13.97 15.36
CA VAL A 160 -9.48 13.70 13.96
C VAL A 160 -7.99 13.38 13.84
N LEU A 161 -7.13 14.16 14.51
CA LEU A 161 -5.68 13.95 14.50
C LEU A 161 -5.31 12.57 15.05
N GLU A 162 -5.79 12.23 16.24
CA GLU A 162 -5.47 10.95 16.88
C GLU A 162 -6.05 9.76 16.10
N ARG A 163 -7.26 9.86 15.56
CA ARG A 163 -7.85 8.82 14.72
C ARG A 163 -7.04 8.60 13.43
N SER A 164 -6.56 9.68 12.81
CA SER A 164 -5.74 9.62 11.59
C SER A 164 -4.39 8.97 11.85
N LYS A 165 -3.71 9.35 12.95
CA LYS A 165 -2.47 8.70 13.39
C LYS A 165 -2.70 7.22 13.69
N GLN A 166 -3.74 6.90 14.45
CA GLN A 166 -4.05 5.53 14.83
C GLN A 166 -4.31 4.65 13.60
N PHE A 167 -5.10 5.13 12.66
CA PHE A 167 -5.39 4.39 11.43
C PHE A 167 -4.12 4.14 10.59
N GLY A 168 -3.29 5.17 10.36
CA GLY A 168 -2.02 5.01 9.66
C GLY A 168 -1.07 4.03 10.36
N PHE A 169 -1.04 4.06 11.69
CA PHE A 169 -0.28 3.12 12.50
C PHE A 169 -0.79 1.69 12.35
N GLU A 170 -2.09 1.46 12.44
CA GLU A 170 -2.70 0.13 12.32
C GLU A 170 -2.49 -0.49 10.93
N ILE A 171 -2.60 0.31 9.87
CA ILE A 171 -2.27 -0.10 8.51
C ILE A 171 -0.81 -0.57 8.43
N ALA A 172 0.14 0.22 8.95
CA ALA A 172 1.55 -0.16 8.98
C ALA A 172 1.77 -1.47 9.75
N GLN A 173 1.14 -1.62 10.93
CA GLN A 173 1.25 -2.87 11.70
C GLN A 173 0.71 -4.08 10.93
N ALA A 174 -0.45 -3.95 10.29
CA ALA A 174 -1.04 -5.02 9.48
C ALA A 174 -0.07 -5.48 8.37
N VAL A 175 0.49 -4.53 7.61
CA VAL A 175 1.47 -4.85 6.55
C VAL A 175 2.74 -5.48 7.14
N LEU A 176 3.25 -4.99 8.27
CA LEU A 176 4.43 -5.55 8.93
C LEU A 176 4.21 -6.98 9.44
N LEU A 177 3.00 -7.31 9.91
CA LEU A 177 2.65 -8.66 10.29
C LEU A 177 2.73 -9.61 9.08
N THR A 178 2.19 -9.20 7.92
CA THR A 178 2.32 -9.96 6.67
C THR A 178 3.79 -10.14 6.26
N VAL A 179 4.61 -9.10 6.36
CA VAL A 179 6.06 -9.18 6.08
C VAL A 179 6.76 -10.22 6.96
N ARG A 180 6.38 -10.29 8.25
CA ARG A 180 6.92 -11.26 9.19
C ARG A 180 6.46 -12.67 8.84
N GLN A 181 5.17 -12.86 8.54
CA GLN A 181 4.62 -14.16 8.17
C GLN A 181 5.32 -14.74 6.94
N ILE A 182 5.45 -13.97 5.87
CA ILE A 182 6.15 -14.40 4.63
C ILE A 182 7.60 -14.79 4.93
N ARG A 183 8.29 -14.05 5.81
CA ARG A 183 9.65 -14.43 6.24
C ARG A 183 9.67 -15.75 6.99
N MET A 184 8.65 -16.04 7.82
CA MET A 184 8.57 -17.31 8.54
C MET A 184 8.32 -18.47 7.57
N ASP A 185 7.38 -18.32 6.64
CA ASP A 185 7.02 -19.37 5.68
C ASP A 185 8.21 -19.76 4.79
N MET A 186 8.99 -18.77 4.32
CA MET A 186 10.21 -19.03 3.54
C MET A 186 11.26 -19.87 4.26
N ARG A 187 11.31 -19.84 5.60
CA ARG A 187 12.24 -20.70 6.37
C ARG A 187 11.83 -22.17 6.36
N HIS A 188 10.58 -22.46 6.03
CA HIS A 188 10.02 -23.81 6.04
C HIS A 188 9.83 -24.38 4.64
N ILE A 189 10.18 -23.64 3.58
CA ILE A 189 10.17 -24.16 2.21
C ILE A 189 11.37 -25.13 2.05
N PRO A 190 11.13 -26.42 1.74
CA PRO A 190 12.21 -27.35 1.46
C PRO A 190 13.00 -26.88 0.24
N ILE A 191 14.32 -26.75 0.36
CA ILE A 191 15.19 -26.42 -0.77
C ILE A 191 15.17 -27.63 -1.71
N PRO A 192 14.67 -27.51 -2.95
CA PRO A 192 14.76 -28.61 -3.91
C PRO A 192 16.24 -28.93 -4.15
N ASN A 193 16.60 -30.21 -4.11
CA ASN A 193 17.94 -30.67 -4.45
C ASN A 193 18.24 -30.29 -5.91
N LEU A 194 18.89 -29.16 -6.14
CA LEU A 194 19.43 -28.83 -7.45
C LEU A 194 20.57 -29.83 -7.75
N PRO A 195 20.57 -30.52 -8.90
CA PRO A 195 21.71 -31.31 -9.30
C PRO A 195 22.93 -30.40 -9.47
N LEU A 196 24.02 -30.72 -8.76
CA LEU A 196 25.33 -30.07 -8.88
C LEU A 196 25.97 -30.46 -10.24
N THR A 197 25.54 -29.83 -11.32
CA THR A 197 26.19 -29.96 -12.64
C THR A 197 26.34 -28.61 -13.32
N ILE A 198 27.17 -27.74 -12.75
CA ILE A 198 27.77 -26.61 -13.48
C ILE A 198 29.26 -26.50 -13.08
N HIS A 199 30.03 -27.51 -13.43
CA HIS A 199 31.49 -27.45 -13.49
C HIS A 199 32.03 -28.32 -14.62
N GLN A 200 31.53 -28.11 -15.85
CA GLN A 200 32.23 -28.49 -17.08
C GLN A 200 31.75 -27.55 -18.20
N LEU A 201 32.38 -26.37 -18.31
CA LEU A 201 32.79 -25.67 -19.54
C LEU A 201 33.75 -24.55 -19.15
#